data_AF-A0A1Q7RK41-F1
#
_entry.id   AF-A0A1Q7RK41-F1
#
_cell.length_a   1.000
_cell.length_b   1.000
_cell.length_c   1.000
_cell.angle_alpha   90.00
_cell.angle_beta   90.00
_cell.angle_gamma   90.00
#
_symmetry.space_group_name_H-M   'P 1'
#
loop_
_entity.id
_entity.type
_entity.pdbx_description
1 polymer ?
#
loop_
_entity_poly.entity_id
_entity_poly.type
_entity_poly.pdbx_seq_one_letter_code
_entity_poly.pdbx_strand_id
1 'polypeptide(L)'
;MTYMCENSRFRTNITKGEPHGRFSSTRGSVFPEPLANYGDHTLWLEHVEEPRTQGEWYWLMWYDKSGRPTIKVSGVLAKRDLSDIAKKLEDFVRGSV
;
A
#
# COMPACT_ATOMS: atom_id res chain seq x y z
N MET A 1 0.09 -8.69 -14.52
CA MET A 1 1.29 -8.09 -13.88
C MET A 1 1.28 -8.51 -12.43
N THR A 2 2.42 -8.77 -11.81
CA THR A 2 2.48 -9.26 -10.43
C THR A 2 2.81 -8.10 -9.49
N TYR A 3 1.78 -7.56 -8.84
CA TYR A 3 1.93 -6.49 -7.85
C TYR A 3 2.14 -7.12 -6.47
N MET A 4 3.39 -7.34 -6.11
CA MET A 4 3.74 -7.86 -4.79
C MET A 4 5.10 -7.32 -4.34
N CYS A 5 5.24 -7.12 -3.04
CA CYS A 5 6.49 -6.72 -2.42
C CYS A 5 6.79 -7.64 -1.23
N GLU A 6 8.08 -7.90 -1.02
CA GLU A 6 8.60 -8.64 0.13
C GLU A 6 9.94 -8.04 0.56
N ASN A 7 10.17 -8.00 1.87
CA ASN A 7 11.46 -7.71 2.49
C ASN A 7 11.72 -8.72 3.62
N SER A 8 12.78 -8.53 4.41
CA SER A 8 13.19 -9.48 5.46
C SER A 8 12.17 -9.69 6.58
N ARG A 9 11.14 -8.85 6.68
CA ARG A 9 10.15 -8.84 7.76
C ARG A 9 8.70 -8.93 7.26
N PHE A 10 8.40 -8.36 6.11
CA PHE A 10 7.05 -8.12 5.63
C PHE A 10 6.86 -8.61 4.20
N ARG A 11 5.66 -9.10 3.88
CA ARG A 11 5.24 -9.43 2.52
C ARG A 11 3.81 -8.98 2.24
N THR A 12 3.50 -8.64 1.00
CA THR A 12 2.11 -8.37 0.57
C THR A 12 1.23 -9.60 0.83
N ASN A 13 0.08 -9.39 1.45
CA ASN A 13 -0.94 -10.42 1.63
C ASN A 13 -1.79 -10.57 0.37
N ILE A 14 -1.39 -11.46 -0.53
CA ILE A 14 -2.11 -11.70 -1.79
C ILE A 14 -3.42 -12.49 -1.62
N THR A 15 -3.79 -12.87 -0.40
CA THR A 15 -5.05 -13.59 -0.10
C THR A 15 -6.18 -12.64 0.30
N LYS A 16 -5.88 -11.36 0.56
CA LYS A 16 -6.81 -10.31 1.01
C LYS A 16 -6.83 -9.13 0.03
N GLY A 17 -7.82 -8.25 0.18
CA GLY A 17 -7.89 -6.98 -0.52
C GLY A 17 -8.31 -7.11 -1.98
N GLU A 18 -8.16 -6.05 -2.74
CA GLU A 18 -8.56 -5.91 -4.13
C GLU A 18 -7.39 -6.16 -5.09
N PRO A 19 -7.68 -6.51 -6.35
CA PRO A 19 -6.67 -6.54 -7.40
C PRO A 19 -6.24 -5.14 -7.83
N HIS A 20 -4.99 -5.02 -8.29
CA HIS A 20 -4.44 -3.77 -8.85
C HIS A 20 -5.00 -3.45 -10.25
N GLY A 21 -6.26 -3.01 -10.27
CA GLY A 21 -6.99 -2.64 -11.48
C GLY A 21 -7.39 -3.83 -12.36
N ARG A 22 -8.13 -3.54 -13.44
CA ARG A 22 -8.81 -4.52 -14.30
C ARG A 22 -7.91 -5.55 -15.00
N PHE A 23 -6.60 -5.32 -15.04
CA PHE A 23 -5.63 -6.15 -15.75
C PHE A 23 -4.71 -6.96 -14.81
N SER A 24 -4.93 -6.86 -13.50
CA SER A 24 -4.23 -7.65 -12.49
C SER A 24 -5.19 -8.65 -11.87
N SER A 25 -4.72 -9.88 -11.68
CA SER A 25 -5.38 -10.86 -10.80
C SER A 25 -4.70 -10.95 -9.43
N THR A 26 -3.54 -10.31 -9.27
CA THR A 26 -2.84 -10.23 -7.98
C THR A 26 -3.63 -9.32 -7.06
N ARG A 27 -4.12 -9.88 -5.93
CA ARG A 27 -4.76 -9.14 -4.85
C ARG A 27 -3.69 -8.62 -3.89
N GLY A 28 -4.13 -7.81 -2.93
CA GLY A 28 -3.29 -7.29 -1.86
C GLY A 28 -3.62 -5.83 -1.53
N SER A 29 -4.19 -5.10 -2.48
CA SER A 29 -4.52 -3.70 -2.29
C SER A 29 -5.69 -3.53 -1.33
N VAL A 30 -5.67 -2.48 -0.52
CA VAL A 30 -6.82 -2.08 0.31
C VAL A 30 -7.94 -1.50 -0.57
N PHE A 31 -7.58 -0.82 -1.65
CA PHE A 31 -8.50 -0.13 -2.56
C PHE A 31 -8.41 -0.71 -3.98
N PRO A 32 -9.48 -0.64 -4.79
CA PRO A 32 -9.46 -1.12 -6.17
C PRO A 32 -8.70 -0.19 -7.13
N GLU A 33 -8.32 1.01 -6.67
CA GLU A 33 -7.65 2.06 -7.42
C GLU A 33 -6.48 2.65 -6.61
N PRO A 34 -5.45 3.21 -7.26
CA PRO A 34 -4.31 3.79 -6.56
C PRO A 34 -4.70 5.04 -5.76
N LEU A 35 -4.00 5.27 -4.65
CA LEU A 35 -4.11 6.49 -3.85
C LEU A 35 -3.61 7.73 -4.60
N ALA A 36 -2.60 7.56 -5.45
CA ALA A 36 -2.03 8.63 -6.26
C ALA A 36 -1.40 8.09 -7.54
N ASN A 37 -1.36 8.94 -8.56
CA ASN A 37 -0.68 8.66 -9.83
C ASN A 37 0.42 9.71 -10.04
N TYR A 38 1.60 9.28 -10.48
CA TYR A 38 2.71 10.18 -10.82
C TYR A 38 3.51 9.63 -12.01
N GLY A 39 3.26 10.18 -13.20
CA GLY A 39 3.82 9.68 -14.45
C GLY A 39 3.47 8.20 -14.66
N ASP A 40 4.48 7.36 -14.89
CA ASP A 40 4.37 5.91 -15.05
C ASP A 40 4.27 5.14 -13.70
N HIS A 41 4.06 5.83 -12.58
CA HIS A 41 4.03 5.22 -11.24
C HIS A 41 2.68 5.41 -10.54
N THR A 42 2.33 4.44 -9.71
CA THR A 42 1.10 4.44 -8.92
C THR A 42 1.38 4.11 -7.46
N LEU A 43 0.76 4.86 -6.54
CA LEU A 43 0.87 4.64 -5.10
C LEU A 43 -0.32 3.83 -4.61
N TRP A 44 -0.07 2.75 -3.89
CA TRP A 44 -1.08 1.87 -3.35
C TRP A 44 -0.91 1.69 -1.85
N LEU A 45 -2.00 1.31 -1.19
CA LEU A 45 -1.98 0.82 0.17
C LEU A 45 -2.20 -0.69 0.14
N GLU A 46 -1.23 -1.48 0.59
CA GLU A 46 -1.26 -2.94 0.57
C GLU A 46 -1.61 -3.51 1.95
N HIS A 47 -2.32 -4.62 1.99
CA HIS A 47 -2.32 -5.52 3.14
C HIS A 47 -0.97 -6.23 3.26
N VAL A 48 -0.45 -6.28 4.48
CA VAL A 48 0.86 -6.86 4.77
C VAL A 48 0.72 -7.95 5.80
N GLU A 49 1.44 -9.05 5.57
CA GLU A 49 1.72 -10.06 6.57
C GLU A 49 3.11 -9.85 7.14
N GLU A 50 3.22 -9.91 8.46
CA GLU A 50 4.47 -10.11 9.17
C GLU A 50 4.51 -11.56 9.66
N PRO A 51 5.29 -12.48 9.09
CA PRO A 51 5.21 -13.90 9.43
C PRO A 51 5.46 -14.24 10.92
N ARG A 52 6.05 -13.30 11.68
CA ARG A 52 6.40 -13.47 13.09
C ARG A 52 5.32 -12.93 14.04
N THR A 53 4.36 -12.15 13.56
CA THR A 53 3.29 -11.59 14.39
C THR A 53 1.94 -11.79 13.70
N GLN A 54 0.86 -11.85 14.47
CA GLN A 54 -0.50 -11.85 13.89
C GLN A 54 -1.04 -10.42 13.70
N GLY A 55 -0.15 -9.43 13.62
CA GLY A 55 -0.54 -8.03 13.48
C GLY A 55 -1.05 -7.72 12.07
N GLU A 56 -2.07 -6.87 11.98
CA GLU A 56 -2.46 -6.25 10.71
C GLU A 56 -1.57 -5.05 10.41
N TRP A 57 -0.82 -5.16 9.32
CA TRP A 57 0.07 -4.12 8.83
C TRP A 57 -0.33 -3.69 7.43
N TYR A 58 0.06 -2.47 7.06
CA TYR A 58 -0.28 -1.87 5.79
C TYR A 58 0.93 -1.22 5.14
N TRP A 59 1.11 -1.38 3.83
CA TRP A 59 2.25 -0.81 3.11
C TRP A 59 1.81 0.31 2.17
N LEU A 60 2.35 1.51 2.34
CA LEU A 60 2.39 2.51 1.26
C LEU A 60 3.47 2.14 0.24
N MET A 61 3.06 1.65 -0.92
CA MET A 61 3.97 1.14 -1.96
C MET A 61 3.75 1.84 -3.29
N TRP A 62 4.84 2.38 -3.85
CA TRP A 62 4.88 2.82 -5.23
C TRP A 62 5.24 1.66 -6.15
N TYR A 63 4.47 1.49 -7.23
CA TYR A 63 4.79 0.57 -8.31
C TYR A 63 5.08 1.32 -9.60
N ASP A 64 6.04 0.83 -10.37
CA ASP A 64 6.25 1.26 -11.75
C ASP A 64 5.15 0.70 -12.69
N LYS A 65 5.14 1.14 -13.96
CA LYS A 65 4.19 0.66 -14.98
C LYS A 65 4.17 -0.85 -15.22
N SER A 66 5.20 -1.56 -14.78
CA SER A 66 5.29 -3.02 -14.88
C SER A 66 4.77 -3.72 -13.62
N GLY A 67 4.32 -2.97 -12.62
CA GLY A 67 3.89 -3.47 -11.31
C GLY A 67 5.06 -3.82 -10.38
N ARG A 68 6.26 -3.29 -10.61
CA ARG A 68 7.42 -3.57 -9.75
C ARG A 68 7.49 -2.54 -8.60
N PRO A 69 7.67 -3.00 -7.34
CA PRO A 69 7.77 -2.09 -6.19
C PRO A 69 9.07 -1.28 -6.25
N THR A 70 8.98 0.03 -6.05
CA THR A 70 10.14 0.93 -6.20
C THR A 70 10.95 1.13 -4.92
N ILE A 71 10.31 1.11 -3.73
CA ILE A 71 11.00 1.29 -2.44
C ILE A 71 10.52 0.25 -1.42
N LYS A 72 11.30 -0.83 -1.26
CA LYS A 72 10.97 -1.99 -0.40
C LYS A 72 11.18 -1.78 1.10
N VAL A 73 11.50 -0.55 1.55
CA VAL A 73 11.91 -0.26 2.94
C VAL A 73 11.08 0.83 3.63
N SER A 74 10.12 1.46 2.94
CA SER A 74 9.37 2.60 3.48
C SER A 74 7.88 2.33 3.58
N GLY A 75 7.23 2.76 4.65
CA GLY A 75 5.78 2.92 4.70
C GLY A 75 4.97 1.73 5.20
N VAL A 76 5.57 0.81 5.98
CA VAL A 76 4.79 -0.18 6.73
C VAL A 76 4.24 0.47 8.01
N LEU A 77 2.92 0.44 8.16
CA LEU A 77 2.16 1.19 9.16
C LEU A 77 1.12 0.28 9.82
N ALA A 78 0.85 0.51 11.10
CA ALA A 78 -0.33 -0.05 11.74
C ALA A 78 -1.57 0.76 11.36
N LYS A 79 -2.75 0.17 11.57
CA LYS A 79 -4.04 0.86 11.31
C LYS A 79 -4.18 2.18 12.09
N ARG A 80 -3.61 2.26 13.30
CA ARG A 80 -3.59 3.49 14.10
C ARG A 80 -2.79 4.60 13.41
N ASP A 81 -1.59 4.29 12.91
CA ASP A 81 -0.76 5.26 12.21
C ASP A 81 -1.47 5.81 10.96
N LEU A 82 -2.19 4.95 10.24
CA LEU A 82 -3.01 5.37 9.09
C LEU A 82 -4.13 6.34 9.49
N SER A 83 -4.80 6.10 10.62
CA SER A 83 -5.82 7.01 11.15
C SER A 83 -5.24 8.38 11.47
N ASP A 84 -4.06 8.41 12.09
CA ASP A 84 -3.38 9.65 12.45
C ASP A 84 -2.90 10.41 11.20
N ILE A 85 -2.37 9.69 10.20
CA ILE A 85 -1.98 10.25 8.90
C ILE A 85 -3.21 10.82 8.16
N ALA A 86 -4.31 10.08 8.09
CA ALA A 86 -5.54 10.52 7.42
C ALA A 86 -6.05 11.84 8.02
N LYS A 87 -6.07 11.95 9.35
CA LYS A 87 -6.45 13.19 10.03
C LYS A 87 -5.50 14.35 9.69
N LYS A 88 -4.19 14.13 9.74
CA LYS A 88 -3.20 15.17 9.39
C LYS A 88 -3.33 15.66 7.95
N LEU A 89 -3.58 14.73 7.01
CA LEU A 89 -3.80 15.08 5.61
C LEU A 89 -5.11 15.85 5.41
N GLU A 90 -6.18 15.45 6.11
CA GLU A 90 -7.45 16.19 6.09
C GLU A 90 -7.27 17.61 6.63
N ASP A 91 -6.62 17.77 7.79
CA ASP A 91 -6.33 19.08 8.39
C ASP A 91 -5.53 19.96 7.41
N PHE A 92 -4.52 19.40 6.74
CA PHE A 92 -3.74 20.10 5.72
C PHE A 92 -4.58 20.53 4.52
N VAL A 93 -5.39 19.62 3.95
CA VAL A 93 -6.25 19.92 2.80
C VAL A 93 -7.28 21.00 3.13
N ARG A 94 -7.76 21.05 4.38
CA ARG A 94 -8.72 22.07 4.85
C ARG A 94 -8.06 23.40 5.23
N GLY A 95 -6.72 23.49 5.25
CA GLY A 95 -5.98 24.69 5.67
C GLY A 95 -6.00 24.91 7.19
N SER A 96 -6.17 23.84 7.98
CA SER A 96 -6.22 23.86 9.44
C SER A 96 -4.83 23.72 10.10
N VAL A 97 -3.76 23.75 9.30
CA VAL A 97 -2.33 23.72 9.70
C VAL A 97 -1.53 24.69 8.87
#